data_AF-A0A3M1WZ58-F1
#
_entry.id   AF-A0A3M1WZ58-F1
#
_cell.length_a   1.000
_cell.length_b   1.000
_cell.length_c   1.000
_cell.angle_alpha   90.00
_cell.angle_beta   90.00
_cell.angle_gamma   90.00
#
_symmetry.space_group_name_H-M   'P 1'
#
loop_
_entity.id
_entity.type
_entity.pdbx_description
1 polymer ?
#
loop_
_entity_poly.entity_id
_entity_poly.type
_entity_poly.pdbx_seq_one_letter_code
_entity_poly.pdbx_strand_id
1 'polypeptide(L)'
;MEEKRKIDALTENLRSVIFGKDETIRLLLCAFFAGGHVLVEDSPGLGKTSLARALAGSIDGSFRRIQFTSDMLPQDIIGYSVFNPEKRVMEFRKGPLFANVVLADEINRTNPKTQAAFLEAMSEGSVTVDAVTHPLPDPFFVIATQNPFEFHGTFPLPESQLDRFTMKVSLGPPDRESEIRILQEKFREDPISSIRPVLTPEEVKGLRRIVTEVHVDRSIDEYIVEIVRATRRSPLIRLGASPRCAVGLKKTAAARALIEGRDFVTPDDVKSVARAVVAHRIFLKGDVSIPTGEDPRGKIVDEILDSTPSPL
;
A
#
# COMPACT_ATOMS: atom_id res chain seq x y z
N MET A 1 23.08 -9.41 -8.76
CA MET A 1 23.11 -8.86 -7.40
C MET A 1 22.31 -9.78 -6.48
N GLU A 2 22.76 -9.99 -5.25
CA GLU A 2 22.13 -10.92 -4.30
C GLU A 2 20.71 -10.44 -3.92
N GLU A 3 20.55 -9.12 -3.80
CA GLU A 3 19.32 -8.40 -3.51
C GLU A 3 18.23 -8.73 -4.54
N LYS A 4 18.59 -8.63 -5.83
CA LYS A 4 17.68 -8.94 -6.93
C LYS A 4 17.18 -10.39 -6.85
N ARG A 5 18.07 -11.34 -6.53
CA ARG A 5 17.68 -12.75 -6.39
C ARG A 5 16.67 -12.95 -5.26
N LYS A 6 16.83 -12.24 -4.12
CA LYS A 6 15.88 -12.30 -3.00
C LYS A 6 14.54 -11.65 -3.37
N ILE A 7 14.56 -10.52 -4.06
CA ILE A 7 13.35 -9.84 -4.56
C ILE A 7 12.61 -10.71 -5.59
N ASP A 8 13.34 -11.34 -6.51
CA ASP A 8 12.77 -12.25 -7.51
C ASP A 8 12.11 -13.46 -6.82
N ALA A 9 12.76 -14.03 -5.80
CA ALA A 9 12.19 -15.13 -5.00
C ALA A 9 10.91 -14.72 -4.25
N LEU A 10 10.88 -13.51 -3.66
CA LEU A 10 9.68 -12.96 -3.04
C LEU A 10 8.57 -12.77 -4.08
N THR A 11 8.90 -12.22 -5.25
CA THR A 11 7.94 -12.00 -6.34
C THR A 11 7.34 -13.31 -6.80
N GLU A 12 8.15 -14.37 -6.91
CA GLU A 12 7.68 -15.69 -7.32
C GLU A 12 6.75 -16.34 -6.30
N ASN A 13 7.04 -16.22 -5.00
CA ASN A 13 6.13 -16.63 -3.94
C ASN A 13 4.76 -15.93 -4.02
N LEU A 14 4.73 -14.65 -4.40
CA LEU A 14 3.46 -13.93 -4.55
C LEU A 14 2.70 -14.38 -5.80
N ARG A 15 3.41 -14.65 -6.90
CA ARG A 15 2.85 -15.15 -8.16
C ARG A 15 2.26 -16.54 -8.06
N SER A 16 2.82 -17.40 -7.21
CA SER A 16 2.29 -18.74 -6.98
C SER A 16 0.94 -18.73 -6.25
N VAL A 17 0.53 -17.59 -5.69
CA VAL A 17 -0.75 -17.43 -4.98
C VAL A 17 -1.72 -16.52 -5.73
N ILE A 18 -1.21 -15.52 -6.44
CA ILE A 18 -2.00 -14.53 -7.19
C ILE A 18 -1.65 -14.60 -8.67
N PHE A 19 -2.54 -15.21 -9.46
CA PHE A 19 -2.34 -15.42 -10.89
C PHE A 19 -2.73 -14.21 -11.74
N GLY A 20 -1.94 -13.91 -12.76
CA GLY A 20 -2.24 -12.89 -13.79
C GLY A 20 -2.18 -11.44 -13.30
N LYS A 21 -1.59 -11.17 -12.13
CA LYS A 21 -1.53 -9.83 -11.51
C LYS A 21 -0.11 -9.32 -11.31
N ASP A 22 0.77 -9.59 -12.26
CA ASP A 22 2.19 -9.22 -12.21
C ASP A 22 2.42 -7.74 -11.87
N GLU A 23 1.72 -6.84 -12.56
CA GLU A 23 1.95 -5.41 -12.33
C GLU A 23 1.43 -4.96 -10.96
N THR A 24 0.30 -5.48 -10.50
CA THR A 24 -0.21 -5.19 -9.16
C THR A 24 0.75 -5.69 -8.07
N ILE A 25 1.33 -6.89 -8.26
CA ILE A 25 2.36 -7.42 -7.36
C ILE A 25 3.58 -6.50 -7.34
N ARG A 26 4.07 -6.08 -8.52
CA ARG A 26 5.22 -5.15 -8.61
C ARG A 26 4.94 -3.82 -7.92
N LEU A 27 3.78 -3.20 -8.15
CA LEU A 27 3.40 -1.95 -7.50
C LEU A 27 3.31 -2.10 -5.98
N LEU A 28 2.73 -3.21 -5.50
CA LEU A 28 2.68 -3.51 -4.07
C LEU A 28 4.08 -3.66 -3.48
N LEU A 29 4.98 -4.38 -4.15
CA LEU A 29 6.37 -4.51 -3.72
C LEU A 29 7.12 -3.16 -3.76
N CYS A 30 6.86 -2.31 -4.75
CA CYS A 30 7.40 -0.95 -4.79
C CYS A 30 6.97 -0.16 -3.55
N ALA A 31 5.69 -0.19 -3.17
CA ALA A 31 5.21 0.45 -1.94
C ALA A 31 5.84 -0.18 -0.69
N PHE A 32 5.95 -1.51 -0.64
CA PHE A 32 6.50 -2.25 0.50
C PHE A 32 7.98 -1.92 0.77
N PHE A 33 8.82 -1.91 -0.28
CA PHE A 33 10.23 -1.57 -0.18
C PHE A 33 10.48 -0.06 -0.08
N ALA A 34 9.55 0.78 -0.54
CA ALA A 34 9.57 2.22 -0.28
C ALA A 34 9.21 2.59 1.18
N GLY A 35 8.79 1.62 2.00
CA GLY A 35 8.30 1.84 3.37
C GLY A 35 6.93 2.50 3.43
N GLY A 36 6.13 2.35 2.38
CA GLY A 36 4.80 2.91 2.25
C GLY A 36 3.68 1.94 2.63
N HIS A 37 2.43 2.39 2.44
CA HIS A 37 1.21 1.59 2.63
C HIS A 37 0.34 1.66 1.38
N VAL A 38 -0.50 0.65 1.17
CA VAL A 38 -1.32 0.53 -0.04
C VAL A 38 -2.80 0.55 0.31
N LEU A 39 -3.56 1.34 -0.43
CA LEU A 39 -5.01 1.30 -0.46
C LEU A 39 -5.46 0.48 -1.68
N VAL A 40 -6.38 -0.46 -1.47
CA VAL A 40 -6.88 -1.35 -2.51
C VAL A 40 -8.39 -1.16 -2.68
N GLU A 41 -8.79 -0.53 -3.77
CA GLU A 41 -10.20 -0.36 -4.15
C GLU A 41 -10.61 -1.52 -5.08
N ASP A 42 -11.31 -2.52 -4.55
CA ASP A 42 -11.97 -3.52 -5.39
C ASP A 42 -13.12 -4.21 -4.64
N SER A 43 -13.92 -4.97 -5.39
CA SER A 43 -14.92 -5.89 -4.86
C SER A 43 -14.33 -6.99 -3.94
N PRO A 44 -15.13 -7.54 -3.02
CA PRO A 44 -14.74 -8.68 -2.20
C PRO A 44 -14.33 -9.90 -3.02
N GLY A 45 -13.47 -10.76 -2.45
CA GLY A 45 -13.12 -12.06 -3.04
C GLY A 45 -11.96 -12.06 -4.05
N LEU A 46 -11.37 -10.92 -4.36
CA LEU A 46 -10.31 -10.78 -5.38
C LEU A 46 -8.89 -11.15 -4.91
N GLY A 47 -8.75 -12.01 -3.89
CA GLY A 47 -7.44 -12.53 -3.46
C GLY A 47 -6.60 -11.61 -2.57
N LYS A 48 -7.14 -10.49 -2.07
CA LYS A 48 -6.43 -9.54 -1.18
C LYS A 48 -5.88 -10.21 0.09
N THR A 49 -6.69 -11.05 0.73
CA THR A 49 -6.27 -11.85 1.90
C THR A 49 -5.15 -12.82 1.56
N SER A 50 -5.21 -13.45 0.39
CA SER A 50 -4.19 -14.39 -0.07
C SER A 50 -2.87 -13.68 -0.34
N LEU A 51 -2.91 -12.50 -0.98
CA LEU A 51 -1.75 -11.65 -1.24
C LEU A 51 -1.08 -11.20 0.08
N ALA A 52 -1.86 -10.70 1.03
CA ALA A 52 -1.34 -10.24 2.32
C ALA A 52 -0.70 -11.38 3.15
N ARG A 53 -1.35 -12.55 3.17
CA ARG A 53 -0.80 -13.75 3.85
C ARG A 53 0.46 -14.27 3.17
N ALA A 54 0.47 -14.32 1.83
CA ALA A 54 1.63 -14.75 1.06
C ALA A 54 2.82 -13.83 1.29
N LEU A 55 2.62 -12.51 1.32
CA LEU A 55 3.67 -11.55 1.64
C LEU A 55 4.24 -11.79 3.03
N ALA A 56 3.38 -11.88 4.05
CA ALA A 56 3.82 -12.12 5.43
C ALA A 56 4.61 -13.42 5.58
N GLY A 57 4.09 -14.52 5.02
CA GLY A 57 4.77 -15.83 5.06
C GLY A 57 6.09 -15.85 4.28
N SER A 58 6.19 -15.06 3.21
CA SER A 58 7.42 -14.97 2.41
C SER A 58 8.55 -14.20 3.09
N ILE A 59 8.24 -13.33 4.05
CA ILE A 59 9.22 -12.51 4.79
C ILE A 59 9.44 -12.99 6.23
N ASP A 60 9.00 -14.21 6.57
CA ASP A 60 8.99 -14.74 7.95
C ASP A 60 8.32 -13.77 8.95
N GLY A 61 7.32 -13.02 8.47
CA GLY A 61 6.64 -11.97 9.21
C GLY A 61 5.29 -12.43 9.74
N SER A 62 4.83 -11.76 10.79
CA SER A 62 3.47 -12.00 11.32
C SER A 62 2.40 -11.32 10.44
N PHE A 63 1.26 -11.99 10.27
CA PHE A 63 0.08 -11.47 9.59
C PHE A 63 -1.07 -11.21 10.56
N ARG A 64 -1.78 -10.09 10.39
CA ARG A 64 -3.07 -9.85 11.03
C ARG A 64 -4.09 -9.30 10.04
N ARG A 65 -5.33 -9.73 10.19
CA ARG A 65 -6.49 -9.19 9.47
C ARG A 65 -7.39 -8.45 10.44
N ILE A 66 -7.79 -7.24 10.08
CA ILE A 66 -8.72 -6.40 10.82
C ILE A 66 -9.90 -6.15 9.90
N GLN A 67 -11.08 -6.60 10.30
CA GLN A 67 -12.32 -6.30 9.60
C GLN A 67 -12.97 -5.10 10.30
N PHE A 68 -13.05 -3.96 9.63
CA PHE A 68 -13.62 -2.77 10.23
C PHE A 68 -15.14 -2.86 10.28
N THR A 69 -15.70 -2.50 11.43
CA THR A 69 -17.14 -2.47 11.70
C THR A 69 -17.54 -1.14 12.35
N SER A 70 -18.83 -0.82 12.31
CA SER A 70 -19.36 0.47 12.77
C SER A 70 -19.24 0.68 14.28
N ASP A 71 -19.18 -0.41 15.04
CA ASP A 71 -19.06 -0.45 16.49
C ASP A 71 -17.61 -0.56 16.99
N MET A 72 -16.64 -0.75 16.09
CA MET A 72 -15.23 -0.89 16.45
C MET A 72 -14.69 0.36 17.14
N LEU A 73 -13.99 0.16 18.25
CA LEU A 73 -13.33 1.21 19.03
C LEU A 73 -11.84 1.30 18.67
N PRO A 74 -11.19 2.46 18.88
CA PRO A 74 -9.75 2.60 18.63
C PRO A 74 -8.90 1.54 19.35
N GLN A 75 -9.26 1.20 20.59
CA GLN A 75 -8.56 0.22 21.42
C GLN A 75 -8.58 -1.21 20.85
N ASP A 76 -9.60 -1.55 20.04
CA ASP A 76 -9.72 -2.86 19.41
C ASP A 76 -8.66 -3.05 18.30
N ILE A 77 -8.07 -1.95 17.83
CA ILE A 77 -7.07 -1.88 16.76
C ILE A 77 -5.69 -1.65 17.34
N ILE A 78 -5.56 -0.62 18.18
CA ILE A 78 -4.26 -0.15 18.69
C ILE A 78 -3.83 -0.91 19.95
N GLY A 79 -4.76 -1.53 20.67
CA GLY A 79 -4.51 -2.16 21.98
C GLY A 79 -4.97 -1.31 23.15
N TYR A 80 -4.84 -1.87 24.35
CA TYR A 80 -5.28 -1.25 25.61
C TYR A 80 -4.41 -1.69 26.78
N SER A 81 -4.38 -0.89 27.84
CA SER A 81 -3.74 -1.27 29.10
C SER A 81 -4.74 -1.93 30.03
N VAL A 82 -4.36 -3.06 30.64
CA VAL A 82 -5.16 -3.77 31.64
C VAL A 82 -4.35 -3.93 32.93
N PHE A 83 -5.00 -3.73 34.08
CA PHE A 83 -4.35 -3.95 35.36
C PHE A 83 -4.12 -5.44 35.61
N ASN A 84 -2.87 -5.85 35.81
CA ASN A 84 -2.53 -7.19 36.25
C ASN A 84 -2.52 -7.23 37.79
N PRO A 85 -3.49 -7.90 38.45
CA PRO A 85 -3.63 -7.86 39.90
C PRO A 85 -2.50 -8.61 40.64
N GLU A 86 -1.89 -9.61 40.02
CA GLU A 86 -0.77 -10.36 40.61
C GLU A 86 0.50 -9.50 40.67
N LYS A 87 0.81 -8.81 39.56
CA LYS A 87 1.99 -7.95 39.46
C LYS A 87 1.77 -6.54 39.95
N ARG A 88 0.51 -6.14 40.16
CA ARG A 88 0.07 -4.78 40.52
C ARG A 88 0.59 -3.71 39.55
N VAL A 89 0.67 -4.03 38.26
CA VAL A 89 1.10 -3.11 37.19
C VAL A 89 0.08 -3.07 36.07
N MET A 90 0.02 -1.94 35.36
CA MET A 90 -0.70 -1.85 34.08
C MET A 90 0.12 -2.58 33.01
N GLU A 91 -0.47 -3.61 32.40
CA GLU A 91 0.13 -4.35 31.29
C GLU A 91 -0.54 -3.95 29.98
N PHE A 92 0.26 -3.55 29.01
CA PHE A 92 -0.23 -3.24 27.67
C PHE A 92 -0.55 -4.52 26.88
N ARG A 93 -1.78 -4.64 26.42
CA ARG A 93 -2.25 -5.68 25.51
C ARG A 93 -2.24 -5.14 24.08
N LYS A 94 -1.27 -5.63 23.31
CA LYS A 94 -1.08 -5.28 21.89
C LYS A 94 -2.33 -5.59 21.08
N GLY A 95 -2.82 -4.60 20.33
CA GLY A 95 -3.87 -4.78 19.35
C GLY A 95 -3.39 -5.50 18.07
N PRO A 96 -4.30 -5.78 17.13
CA PRO A 96 -3.98 -6.44 15.87
C PRO A 96 -3.04 -5.63 14.95
N LEU A 97 -2.82 -4.34 15.20
CA LEU A 97 -1.80 -3.56 14.49
C LEU A 97 -0.37 -4.05 14.72
N PHE A 98 -0.10 -4.78 15.80
CA PHE A 98 1.24 -5.27 16.09
C PHE A 98 1.58 -6.52 15.27
N ALA A 99 1.64 -6.35 13.95
CA ALA A 99 2.07 -7.36 12.99
C ALA A 99 2.82 -6.74 11.79
N ASN A 100 3.75 -7.48 11.19
CA ASN A 100 4.50 -7.02 10.02
C ASN A 100 3.62 -6.68 8.81
N VAL A 101 2.60 -7.49 8.53
CA VAL A 101 1.63 -7.25 7.46
C VAL A 101 0.22 -7.23 8.04
N VAL A 102 -0.47 -6.11 7.88
CA VAL A 102 -1.85 -5.92 8.31
C VAL A 102 -2.75 -5.74 7.10
N LEU A 103 -3.75 -6.62 6.96
CA LEU A 103 -4.88 -6.40 6.06
C LEU A 103 -6.00 -5.70 6.82
N ALA A 104 -6.31 -4.46 6.44
CA ALA A 104 -7.36 -3.65 7.02
C ALA A 104 -8.55 -3.60 6.06
N ASP A 105 -9.54 -4.46 6.26
CA ASP A 105 -10.69 -4.57 5.38
C ASP A 105 -11.77 -3.55 5.69
N GLU A 106 -12.29 -2.92 4.63
CA GLU A 106 -13.43 -2.00 4.67
C GLU A 106 -13.26 -0.85 5.66
N ILE A 107 -12.11 -0.17 5.60
CA ILE A 107 -11.77 0.89 6.56
C ILE A 107 -12.78 2.04 6.58
N ASN A 108 -13.57 2.17 5.52
CA ASN A 108 -14.70 3.10 5.44
C ASN A 108 -15.94 2.67 6.24
N ARG A 109 -16.00 1.50 6.89
CA ARG A 109 -17.16 1.04 7.66
C ARG A 109 -17.12 1.36 9.15
N THR A 110 -16.05 1.98 9.64
CA THR A 110 -15.93 2.40 11.04
C THR A 110 -16.05 3.91 11.20
N ASN A 111 -16.33 4.36 12.44
CA ASN A 111 -16.45 5.77 12.75
C ASN A 111 -15.12 6.55 12.53
N PRO A 112 -15.18 7.87 12.28
CA PRO A 112 -13.98 8.67 11.99
C PRO A 112 -12.90 8.65 13.08
N LYS A 113 -13.26 8.43 14.35
CA LYS A 113 -12.30 8.39 15.46
C LYS A 113 -11.44 7.12 15.40
N THR A 114 -12.05 5.96 15.13
CA THR A 114 -11.36 4.69 14.93
C THR A 114 -10.51 4.71 13.67
N GLN A 115 -11.02 5.30 12.57
CA GLN A 115 -10.23 5.52 11.35
C GLN A 115 -8.97 6.37 11.63
N ALA A 116 -9.14 7.48 12.34
CA ALA A 116 -8.04 8.39 12.66
C ALA A 116 -6.95 7.69 13.49
N ALA A 117 -7.33 6.95 14.53
CA ALA A 117 -6.38 6.21 15.36
C ALA A 117 -5.58 5.16 14.56
N PHE A 118 -6.25 4.43 13.66
CA PHE A 118 -5.59 3.48 12.76
C PHE A 118 -4.59 4.17 11.82
N LEU A 119 -4.99 5.27 11.18
CA LEU A 119 -4.18 5.97 10.19
C LEU A 119 -3.03 6.78 10.81
N GLU A 120 -3.20 7.24 12.05
CA GLU A 120 -2.15 7.84 12.86
C GLU A 120 -1.08 6.80 13.18
N ALA A 121 -1.46 5.66 13.75
CA ALA A 121 -0.53 4.56 14.02
C ALA A 121 0.19 4.08 12.76
N MET A 122 -0.53 4.02 11.63
CA MET A 122 0.05 3.71 10.32
C MET A 122 1.10 4.72 9.88
N SER A 123 0.85 6.01 10.08
CA SER A 123 1.77 7.06 9.64
C SER A 123 3.00 7.19 10.55
N GLU A 124 2.83 6.95 11.85
CA GLU A 124 3.88 7.12 12.85
C GLU A 124 4.73 5.87 13.06
N GLY A 125 4.24 4.69 12.68
CA GLY A 125 4.93 3.42 12.95
C GLY A 125 4.96 3.07 14.45
N SER A 126 4.10 3.69 15.25
CA SER A 126 4.00 3.47 16.69
C SER A 126 2.59 3.80 17.19
N VAL A 127 2.26 3.36 18.40
CA VAL A 127 1.01 3.66 19.08
C VAL A 127 1.34 4.22 20.45
N THR A 128 0.67 5.30 20.87
CA THR A 128 0.77 5.82 22.24
C THR A 128 -0.50 5.50 23.03
N VAL A 129 -0.37 4.76 24.13
CA VAL A 129 -1.46 4.45 25.08
C VAL A 129 -0.99 4.79 26.49
N ASP A 130 -1.82 5.49 27.26
CA ASP A 130 -1.51 5.94 28.63
C ASP A 130 -0.14 6.64 28.76
N ALA A 131 0.17 7.53 27.81
CA ALA A 131 1.44 8.26 27.70
C ALA A 131 2.69 7.38 27.47
N VAL A 132 2.52 6.10 27.16
CA VAL A 132 3.61 5.19 26.77
C VAL A 132 3.53 4.89 25.29
N THR A 133 4.62 5.15 24.57
CA THR A 133 4.73 4.86 23.13
C THR A 133 5.27 3.45 22.90
N HIS A 134 4.55 2.69 22.10
CA HIS A 134 4.86 1.32 21.70
C HIS A 134 5.16 1.28 20.20
N PRO A 135 6.39 0.95 19.78
CA PRO A 135 6.71 0.84 18.36
C PRO A 135 6.01 -0.36 17.71
N LEU A 136 5.53 -0.19 16.48
CA LEU A 136 5.03 -1.28 15.66
C LEU A 136 6.19 -2.14 15.13
N PRO A 137 5.93 -3.41 14.74
CA PRO A 137 6.96 -4.26 14.15
C PRO A 137 7.56 -3.63 12.90
N ASP A 138 8.87 -3.80 12.67
CA ASP A 138 9.54 -3.32 11.47
C ASP A 138 10.05 -4.54 10.68
N PRO A 139 9.70 -4.71 9.39
CA PRO A 139 8.84 -3.85 8.59
C PRO A 139 7.38 -3.90 9.07
N PHE A 140 6.73 -2.73 9.06
CA PHE A 140 5.28 -2.56 9.20
C PHE A 140 4.70 -2.25 7.82
N PHE A 141 3.70 -3.00 7.36
CA PHE A 141 3.05 -2.80 6.08
C PHE A 141 1.54 -2.99 6.20
N VAL A 142 0.80 -2.08 5.57
CA VAL A 142 -0.67 -2.06 5.63
C VAL A 142 -1.19 -2.15 4.21
N ILE A 143 -2.07 -3.12 4.00
CA ILE A 143 -2.92 -3.24 2.82
C ILE A 143 -4.32 -2.91 3.32
N ALA A 144 -4.81 -1.72 3.03
CA ALA A 144 -6.16 -1.31 3.40
C ALA A 144 -7.11 -1.51 2.22
N THR A 145 -8.38 -1.80 2.49
CA THR A 145 -9.40 -1.95 1.45
C THR A 145 -10.57 -1.02 1.70
N GLN A 146 -11.14 -0.54 0.60
CA GLN A 146 -12.40 0.20 0.59
C GLN A 146 -13.30 -0.40 -0.48
N ASN A 147 -14.56 -0.63 -0.13
CA ASN A 147 -15.57 -1.04 -1.08
C ASN A 147 -16.26 0.22 -1.64
N PRO A 148 -16.10 0.55 -2.93
CA PRO A 148 -16.68 1.76 -3.52
C PRO A 148 -18.20 1.65 -3.76
N PHE A 149 -18.78 0.45 -3.66
CA PHE A 149 -20.19 0.21 -4.00
C PHE A 149 -21.14 0.21 -2.79
N GLU A 150 -20.62 0.19 -1.57
CA GLU A 150 -21.42 0.26 -0.34
C GLU A 150 -21.48 1.70 0.20
N PHE A 151 -22.61 2.36 -0.04
CA PHE A 151 -22.86 3.73 0.43
C PHE A 151 -23.59 3.78 1.79
N HIS A 152 -24.22 2.68 2.23
CA HIS A 152 -24.96 2.65 3.48
C HIS A 152 -24.05 2.32 4.66
N GLY A 153 -24.00 3.23 5.64
CA GLY A 153 -23.24 3.02 6.87
C GLY A 153 -21.72 3.16 6.69
N THR A 154 -21.27 3.86 5.65
CA THR A 154 -19.84 4.12 5.41
C THR A 154 -19.47 5.57 5.67
N PHE A 155 -18.25 5.77 6.17
CA PHE A 155 -17.59 7.03 6.44
C PHE A 155 -16.42 7.17 5.46
N PRO A 156 -16.53 8.00 4.40
CA PRO A 156 -15.47 8.17 3.43
C PRO A 156 -14.23 8.78 4.10
N LEU A 157 -13.05 8.38 3.62
CA LEU A 157 -11.82 8.94 4.14
C LEU A 157 -11.66 10.40 3.69
N PRO A 158 -11.35 11.32 4.61
CA PRO A 158 -10.94 12.67 4.25
C PRO A 158 -9.71 12.68 3.33
N GLU A 159 -9.57 13.74 2.54
CA GLU A 159 -8.45 13.94 1.61
C GLU A 159 -7.08 13.82 2.31
N SER A 160 -6.97 14.40 3.51
CA SER A 160 -5.77 14.35 4.35
C SER A 160 -5.42 12.94 4.82
N GLN A 161 -6.42 12.05 4.92
CA GLN A 161 -6.26 10.65 5.31
C GLN A 161 -5.83 9.79 4.11
N LEU A 162 -6.42 10.00 2.94
CA LEU A 162 -6.02 9.32 1.70
C LEU A 162 -4.55 9.57 1.34
N ASP A 163 -4.04 10.79 1.57
CA ASP A 163 -2.67 11.17 1.27
C ASP A 163 -1.61 10.35 2.07
N ARG A 164 -2.00 9.71 3.18
CA ARG A 164 -1.14 8.83 3.98
C ARG A 164 -0.84 7.49 3.29
N PHE A 165 -1.69 7.04 2.36
CA PHE A 165 -1.40 5.86 1.56
C PHE A 165 -0.42 6.20 0.45
N THR A 166 0.66 5.44 0.33
CA THR A 166 1.69 5.68 -0.69
C THR A 166 1.15 5.42 -2.08
N MET A 167 0.42 4.32 -2.24
CA MET A 167 -0.21 3.94 -3.50
C MET A 167 -1.68 3.56 -3.29
N LYS A 168 -2.48 3.81 -4.32
CA LYS A 168 -3.79 3.19 -4.52
C LYS A 168 -3.72 2.25 -5.72
N VAL A 169 -4.09 0.99 -5.52
CA VAL A 169 -4.08 -0.04 -6.56
C VAL A 169 -5.44 -0.74 -6.65
N SER A 170 -5.65 -1.45 -7.75
CA SER A 170 -6.79 -2.33 -7.97
C SER A 170 -6.25 -3.68 -8.44
N LEU A 171 -6.78 -4.77 -7.89
CA LEU A 171 -6.49 -6.12 -8.39
C LEU A 171 -7.39 -6.40 -9.61
N GLY A 172 -8.65 -5.98 -9.57
CA GLY A 172 -9.66 -6.32 -10.56
C GLY A 172 -9.95 -7.84 -10.66
N PRO A 173 -10.98 -8.24 -11.42
CA PRO A 173 -11.26 -9.65 -11.66
C PRO A 173 -10.07 -10.33 -12.38
N PRO A 174 -9.78 -11.61 -12.08
CA PRO A 174 -8.79 -12.37 -12.86
C PRO A 174 -9.23 -12.51 -14.32
N ASP A 175 -8.27 -12.64 -15.22
CA ASP A 175 -8.57 -13.07 -16.59
C ASP A 175 -9.04 -14.54 -16.59
N ARG A 176 -9.60 -14.99 -17.73
CA ARG A 176 -10.15 -16.34 -17.88
C ARG A 176 -9.15 -17.44 -17.54
N GLU A 177 -7.88 -17.31 -17.95
CA GLU A 177 -6.88 -18.35 -17.70
C GLU A 177 -6.50 -18.40 -16.22
N SER A 178 -6.30 -17.23 -15.61
CA SER A 178 -6.07 -17.08 -14.19
C SER A 178 -7.24 -17.63 -13.38
N GLU A 179 -8.48 -17.40 -13.79
CA GLU A 179 -9.67 -17.91 -13.12
C GLU A 179 -9.77 -19.45 -13.20
N ILE A 180 -9.46 -20.04 -14.37
CA ILE A 180 -9.37 -21.49 -14.52
C ILE A 180 -8.29 -22.07 -13.59
N ARG A 181 -7.11 -21.44 -13.49
CA ARG A 181 -6.05 -21.88 -12.57
C ARG A 181 -6.49 -21.79 -11.11
N ILE A 182 -7.16 -20.70 -10.72
CA ILE A 182 -7.71 -20.55 -9.36
C ILE A 182 -8.64 -21.72 -9.03
N LEU A 183 -9.54 -22.10 -9.96
CA LEU A 183 -10.46 -23.22 -9.77
C LEU A 183 -9.72 -24.56 -9.65
N GLN A 184 -8.66 -24.77 -10.42
CA GLN A 184 -7.89 -26.01 -10.41
C GLN A 184 -7.03 -26.15 -9.14
N GLU A 185 -6.37 -25.08 -8.71
CA GLU A 185 -5.42 -25.11 -7.60
C GLU A 185 -6.11 -25.03 -6.24
N LYS A 186 -7.06 -24.09 -6.04
CA LYS A 186 -7.78 -23.96 -4.77
C LYS A 186 -8.64 -25.18 -4.43
N PHE A 187 -8.98 -26.00 -5.42
CA PHE A 187 -9.72 -27.25 -5.19
C PHE A 187 -8.83 -28.34 -4.57
N ARG A 188 -7.51 -28.30 -4.80
CA ARG A 188 -6.59 -29.33 -4.32
C ARG A 188 -6.04 -29.00 -2.93
N GLU A 189 -5.49 -27.81 -2.76
CA GLU A 189 -4.91 -27.33 -1.49
C GLU A 189 -4.85 -25.80 -1.50
N ASP A 190 -4.89 -25.14 -0.34
CA ASP A 190 -4.71 -23.68 -0.27
C ASP A 190 -3.25 -23.34 -0.64
N PRO A 191 -2.96 -22.64 -1.76
CA PRO A 191 -1.59 -22.38 -2.21
C PRO A 191 -0.73 -21.68 -1.14
N ILE A 192 -1.38 -20.95 -0.22
CA ILE A 192 -0.74 -20.28 0.91
C ILE A 192 -0.02 -21.26 1.83
N SER A 193 -0.48 -22.52 1.97
CA SER A 193 0.16 -23.53 2.84
C SER A 193 1.56 -23.91 2.38
N SER A 194 1.84 -23.74 1.08
CA SER A 194 3.12 -24.10 0.46
C SER A 194 4.17 -22.97 0.49
N ILE A 195 3.76 -21.76 0.89
CA ILE A 195 4.66 -20.61 0.98
C ILE A 195 5.71 -20.86 2.05
N ARG A 196 6.98 -20.80 1.64
CA ARG A 196 8.13 -20.82 2.54
C ARG A 196 8.77 -19.44 2.60
N PRO A 197 9.28 -19.02 3.77
CA PRO A 197 10.02 -17.78 3.88
C PRO A 197 11.23 -17.76 2.95
N VAL A 198 11.38 -16.65 2.22
CA VAL A 198 12.53 -16.38 1.34
C VAL A 198 13.32 -15.16 1.81
N LEU A 199 12.75 -14.39 2.73
CA LEU A 199 13.33 -13.23 3.39
C LEU A 199 13.00 -13.30 4.89
N THR A 200 13.81 -12.64 5.69
CA THR A 200 13.53 -12.29 7.09
C THR A 200 13.12 -10.81 7.21
N PRO A 201 12.48 -10.40 8.32
CA PRO A 201 12.20 -8.99 8.59
C PRO A 201 13.45 -8.09 8.48
N GLU A 202 14.59 -8.56 9.00
CA GLU A 202 15.88 -7.88 8.97
C GLU A 202 16.41 -7.69 7.55
N GLU A 203 16.28 -8.69 6.68
CA GLU A 203 16.67 -8.57 5.28
C GLU A 203 15.78 -7.57 4.53
N VAL A 204 14.48 -7.54 4.82
CA VAL A 204 13.58 -6.52 4.27
C VAL A 204 14.01 -5.12 4.70
N LYS A 205 14.42 -4.92 5.96
CA LYS A 205 14.98 -3.63 6.40
C LYS A 205 16.24 -3.27 5.63
N GLY A 206 17.10 -4.25 5.37
CA GLY A 206 18.28 -4.08 4.51
C GLY A 206 17.89 -3.59 3.12
N LEU A 207 16.94 -4.26 2.46
CA LEU A 207 16.44 -3.86 1.15
C LEU A 207 15.82 -2.44 1.17
N ARG A 208 15.06 -2.08 2.21
CA ARG A 208 14.52 -0.72 2.39
C ARG A 208 15.61 0.35 2.49
N ARG A 209 16.76 0.04 3.13
CA ARG A 209 17.91 0.95 3.16
C ARG A 209 18.55 1.09 1.78
N ILE A 210 18.71 -0.01 1.05
CA ILE A 210 19.25 0.00 -0.32
C ILE A 210 18.36 0.87 -1.23
N VAL A 211 17.03 0.80 -1.11
CA VAL A 211 16.12 1.72 -1.83
C VAL A 211 16.44 3.19 -1.58
N THR A 212 16.86 3.57 -0.36
CA THR A 212 17.24 4.96 -0.06
C THR A 212 18.61 5.35 -0.60
N GLU A 213 19.43 4.38 -1.00
CA GLU A 213 20.76 4.57 -1.58
C GLU A 213 20.76 4.53 -3.11
N VAL A 214 19.67 4.08 -3.75
CA VAL A 214 19.48 4.14 -5.21
C VAL A 214 19.67 5.58 -5.70
N HIS A 215 20.50 5.74 -6.71
CA HIS A 215 20.83 7.03 -7.29
C HIS A 215 19.62 7.64 -8.00
N VAL A 216 19.29 8.87 -7.64
CA VAL A 216 18.26 9.68 -8.31
C VAL A 216 18.94 10.97 -8.75
N ASP A 217 19.13 11.10 -10.07
CA ASP A 217 19.71 12.31 -10.64
C ASP A 217 18.79 13.53 -10.42
N ARG A 218 19.38 14.72 -10.39
CA ARG A 218 18.65 15.97 -10.22
C ARG A 218 17.58 16.15 -11.30
N SER A 219 17.83 15.72 -12.54
CA SER A 219 16.85 15.79 -13.63
C SER A 219 15.60 14.96 -13.35
N ILE A 220 15.73 13.82 -12.66
CA ILE A 220 14.59 13.00 -12.22
C ILE A 220 13.83 13.70 -11.09
N ASP A 221 14.53 14.33 -10.14
CA ASP A 221 13.89 15.12 -9.09
C ASP A 221 13.08 16.30 -9.69
N GLU A 222 13.64 16.99 -10.67
CA GLU A 222 12.96 18.07 -11.41
C GLU A 222 11.75 17.53 -12.18
N TYR A 223 11.87 16.37 -12.83
CA TYR A 223 10.77 15.70 -13.51
C TYR A 223 9.61 15.36 -12.57
N ILE A 224 9.90 14.76 -11.40
CA ILE A 224 8.90 14.46 -10.36
C ILE A 224 8.20 15.73 -9.87
N VAL A 225 8.97 16.80 -9.65
CA VAL A 225 8.41 18.10 -9.22
C VAL A 225 7.48 18.66 -10.28
N GLU A 226 7.84 18.63 -11.56
CA GLU A 226 6.99 19.15 -12.63
C GLU A 226 5.70 18.34 -12.80
N ILE A 227 5.73 17.01 -12.68
CA ILE A 227 4.51 16.17 -12.63
C ILE A 227 3.59 16.66 -11.52
N VAL A 228 4.11 16.81 -10.29
CA VAL A 228 3.31 17.23 -9.14
C VAL A 228 2.79 18.66 -9.32
N ARG A 229 3.59 19.58 -9.88
CA ARG A 229 3.16 20.96 -10.16
C ARG A 229 2.10 21.02 -11.24
N ALA A 230 2.19 20.18 -12.28
CA ALA A 230 1.18 20.09 -13.33
C ALA A 230 -0.20 19.74 -12.74
N THR A 231 -0.26 18.85 -11.73
CA THR A 231 -1.53 18.57 -11.04
C THR A 231 -2.15 19.80 -10.36
N ARG A 232 -1.32 20.72 -9.85
CA ARG A 232 -1.78 21.95 -9.17
C ARG A 232 -2.16 23.07 -10.13
N ARG A 233 -1.64 23.02 -11.37
CA ARG A 233 -1.94 23.98 -12.44
C ARG A 233 -3.12 23.54 -13.31
N SER A 234 -3.49 22.26 -13.27
CA SER A 234 -4.58 21.72 -14.09
C SER A 234 -5.92 22.40 -13.76
N PRO A 235 -6.66 22.89 -14.76
CA PRO A 235 -7.97 23.51 -14.55
C PRO A 235 -9.02 22.52 -14.05
N LEU A 236 -8.85 21.22 -14.32
CA LEU A 236 -9.75 20.13 -13.94
C LEU A 236 -9.63 19.72 -12.46
N ILE A 237 -8.52 20.09 -11.81
CA ILE A 237 -8.19 19.67 -10.45
C ILE A 237 -8.52 20.80 -9.47
N ARG A 238 -9.32 20.50 -8.45
CA ARG A 238 -9.63 21.39 -7.31
C ARG A 238 -8.48 21.42 -6.32
N LEU A 239 -7.94 20.25 -6.00
CA LEU A 239 -6.80 20.08 -5.10
C LEU A 239 -5.76 19.15 -5.75
N GLY A 240 -4.59 19.71 -6.05
CA GLY A 240 -3.47 18.97 -6.65
C GLY A 240 -2.64 18.22 -5.61
N ALA A 241 -1.71 17.41 -6.10
CA ALA A 241 -0.91 16.52 -5.28
C ALA A 241 0.01 17.28 -4.29
N SER A 242 0.17 16.74 -3.08
CA SER A 242 0.97 17.31 -1.99
C SER A 242 2.49 17.15 -2.21
N PRO A 243 3.37 17.84 -1.45
CA PRO A 243 4.80 17.51 -1.43
C PRO A 243 5.10 16.07 -0.99
N ARG A 244 4.22 15.48 -0.15
CA ARG A 244 4.31 14.07 0.23
C ARG A 244 4.15 13.15 -0.98
N CYS A 245 3.33 13.52 -1.96
CA CYS A 245 3.23 12.81 -3.23
C CYS A 245 4.57 12.74 -3.96
N ALA A 246 5.32 13.85 -4.04
CA ALA A 246 6.63 13.89 -4.68
C ALA A 246 7.64 12.95 -3.99
N VAL A 247 7.65 12.95 -2.65
CA VAL A 247 8.48 12.02 -1.86
C VAL A 247 8.06 10.56 -2.09
N GLY A 248 6.75 10.30 -2.12
CA GLY A 248 6.20 8.98 -2.44
C GLY A 248 6.66 8.50 -3.81
N LEU A 249 6.48 9.32 -4.85
CA LEU A 249 6.91 9.04 -6.22
C LEU A 249 8.40 8.68 -6.28
N LYS A 250 9.26 9.51 -5.69
CA LYS A 250 10.71 9.29 -5.67
C LYS A 250 11.06 7.94 -5.02
N LYS A 251 10.54 7.67 -3.82
CA LYS A 251 10.82 6.43 -3.10
C LYS A 251 10.31 5.20 -3.84
N THR A 252 9.13 5.27 -4.45
CA THR A 252 8.56 4.14 -5.19
C THR A 252 9.24 3.92 -6.53
N ALA A 253 9.72 4.97 -7.19
CA ALA A 253 10.52 4.86 -8.40
C ALA A 253 11.91 4.25 -8.10
N ALA A 254 12.54 4.65 -6.99
CA ALA A 254 13.76 4.02 -6.48
C ALA A 254 13.55 2.53 -6.14
N ALA A 255 12.44 2.19 -5.49
CA ALA A 255 12.06 0.80 -5.24
C ALA A 255 11.85 0.03 -6.55
N ARG A 256 11.22 0.66 -7.57
CA ARG A 256 11.05 0.05 -8.88
C ARG A 256 12.39 -0.24 -9.56
N ALA A 257 13.30 0.72 -9.58
CA ALA A 257 14.64 0.54 -10.12
C ALA A 257 15.36 -0.65 -9.45
N LEU A 258 15.31 -0.74 -8.12
CA LEU A 258 15.91 -1.86 -7.37
C LEU A 258 15.27 -3.21 -7.73
N ILE A 259 13.94 -3.28 -7.84
CA ILE A 259 13.22 -4.49 -8.26
C ILE A 259 13.65 -4.93 -9.67
N GLU A 260 13.85 -3.98 -10.58
CA GLU A 260 14.37 -4.24 -11.94
C GLU A 260 15.88 -4.56 -11.95
N GLY A 261 16.56 -4.51 -10.80
CA GLY A 261 17.98 -4.82 -10.65
C GLY A 261 18.92 -3.68 -11.02
N ARG A 262 18.44 -2.43 -10.99
CA ARG A 262 19.21 -1.21 -11.22
C ARG A 262 19.45 -0.45 -9.91
N ASP A 263 20.55 0.28 -9.87
CA ASP A 263 20.96 1.17 -8.77
C ASP A 263 20.73 2.66 -9.09
N PHE A 264 20.03 2.96 -10.19
CA PHE A 264 19.62 4.31 -10.56
C PHE A 264 18.19 4.34 -11.12
N VAL A 265 17.49 5.45 -10.89
CA VAL A 265 16.12 5.70 -11.37
C VAL A 265 16.11 6.26 -12.79
N THR A 266 15.21 5.75 -13.63
CA THR A 266 14.92 6.30 -14.97
C THR A 266 13.56 7.01 -14.99
N PRO A 267 13.27 7.82 -16.04
CA PRO A 267 11.94 8.43 -16.19
C PRO A 267 10.81 7.39 -16.28
N ASP A 268 11.09 6.21 -16.85
CA ASP A 268 10.10 5.13 -16.97
C ASP A 268 9.73 4.53 -15.62
N ASP A 269 10.65 4.47 -14.66
CA ASP A 269 10.34 4.07 -13.28
C ASP A 269 9.31 5.02 -12.67
N VAL A 270 9.51 6.33 -12.85
CA VAL A 270 8.60 7.37 -12.35
C VAL A 270 7.22 7.23 -13.02
N LYS A 271 7.18 7.08 -14.35
CA LYS A 271 5.91 6.91 -15.09
C LYS A 271 5.14 5.67 -14.64
N SER A 272 5.83 4.54 -14.48
CA SER A 272 5.20 3.26 -14.13
C SER A 272 4.47 3.30 -12.78
N VAL A 273 5.00 4.04 -11.81
CA VAL A 273 4.40 4.17 -10.47
C VAL A 273 3.48 5.38 -10.34
N ALA A 274 3.55 6.34 -11.25
CA ALA A 274 2.92 7.64 -11.10
C ALA A 274 1.39 7.56 -10.97
N ARG A 275 0.72 6.75 -11.78
CA ARG A 275 -0.74 6.58 -11.68
C ARG A 275 -1.15 6.07 -10.30
N ALA A 276 -0.46 5.05 -9.78
CA ALA A 276 -0.75 4.45 -8.49
C ALA A 276 -0.46 5.41 -7.31
N VAL A 277 0.50 6.33 -7.46
CA VAL A 277 0.91 7.26 -6.40
C VAL A 277 0.13 8.58 -6.44
N VAL A 278 -0.21 9.09 -7.63
CA VAL A 278 -0.75 10.44 -7.80
C VAL A 278 -2.27 10.45 -7.83
N ALA A 279 -2.92 9.45 -8.44
CA ALA A 279 -4.34 9.52 -8.77
C ALA A 279 -5.24 9.71 -7.54
N HIS A 280 -4.96 9.02 -6.42
CA HIS A 280 -5.77 9.16 -5.19
C HIS A 280 -5.48 10.44 -4.40
N ARG A 281 -4.48 11.22 -4.80
CA ARG A 281 -4.08 12.49 -4.16
C ARG A 281 -4.55 13.73 -4.91
N ILE A 282 -5.25 13.55 -6.02
CA ILE A 282 -5.87 14.65 -6.78
C ILE A 282 -7.39 14.60 -6.63
N PHE A 283 -7.99 15.78 -6.45
CA PHE A 283 -9.43 15.91 -6.28
C PHE A 283 -9.96 16.84 -7.37
N LEU A 284 -10.94 16.36 -8.14
CA LEU A 284 -11.43 17.05 -9.33
C LEU A 284 -12.42 18.17 -8.97
N LYS A 285 -12.61 19.11 -9.88
CA LYS A 285 -13.69 20.11 -9.80
C LYS A 285 -14.97 19.50 -10.36
N GLY A 286 -15.99 19.36 -9.51
CA GLY A 286 -17.30 18.80 -9.89
C GLY A 286 -17.25 17.30 -10.22
N ASP A 287 -18.39 16.78 -10.67
CA ASP A 287 -18.50 15.41 -11.19
C ASP A 287 -17.95 15.37 -12.62
N VAL A 288 -16.63 15.15 -12.74
CA VAL A 288 -16.02 14.82 -14.03
C VAL A 288 -16.36 13.37 -14.33
N SER A 289 -17.52 13.13 -14.96
CA SER A 289 -17.88 11.80 -15.44
C SER A 289 -17.14 11.53 -16.75
N ILE A 290 -16.37 10.43 -16.78
CA ILE A 290 -15.82 9.91 -18.03
C ILE A 290 -16.82 8.89 -18.58
N PRO A 291 -17.13 8.93 -19.90
CA PRO A 291 -18.08 8.01 -20.53
C PRO A 291 -17.76 6.51 -20.38
N THR A 292 -16.53 6.14 -20.03
CA THR A 292 -16.01 4.76 -20.04
C THR A 292 -16.02 4.05 -18.68
N GLY A 293 -16.43 4.72 -17.60
CA GLY A 293 -16.39 4.12 -16.24
C GLY A 293 -14.99 3.96 -15.65
N GLU A 294 -13.95 4.49 -16.32
CA GLU A 294 -12.58 4.55 -15.82
C GLU A 294 -12.40 5.65 -14.76
N ASP A 295 -11.50 5.45 -13.78
CA ASP A 295 -11.18 6.46 -12.76
C ASP A 295 -10.64 7.74 -13.44
N PRO A 296 -11.38 8.87 -13.41
CA PRO A 296 -10.99 10.08 -14.11
C PRO A 296 -9.67 10.67 -13.66
N ARG A 297 -9.29 10.39 -12.42
CA ARG A 297 -8.01 10.84 -11.87
C ARG A 297 -6.85 10.12 -12.53
N GLY A 298 -7.00 8.82 -12.82
CA GLY A 298 -5.97 8.04 -13.50
C GLY A 298 -5.67 8.59 -14.89
N LYS A 299 -6.72 8.87 -15.67
CA LYS A 299 -6.58 9.44 -17.01
C LYS A 299 -5.92 10.82 -17.01
N ILE A 300 -6.30 11.69 -16.08
CA ILE A 300 -5.68 13.02 -15.96
C ILE A 300 -4.20 12.90 -15.59
N VAL A 301 -3.82 11.92 -14.77
CA VAL A 301 -2.41 11.65 -14.48
C VAL A 301 -1.68 11.19 -15.74
N ASP A 302 -2.26 10.28 -16.53
CA ASP A 302 -1.68 9.80 -17.79
C ASP A 302 -1.46 10.98 -18.77
N GLU A 303 -2.44 11.88 -18.93
CA GLU A 303 -2.32 13.10 -19.74
C GLU A 303 -1.22 14.05 -19.23
N ILE A 304 -1.06 14.17 -17.91
CA ILE A 304 0.03 14.95 -17.31
C ILE A 304 1.40 14.31 -17.61
N LEU A 305 1.51 12.99 -17.54
CA LEU A 305 2.77 12.28 -17.82
C LEU A 305 3.18 12.43 -19.29
N ASP A 306 2.22 12.37 -20.21
CA ASP A 306 2.45 12.53 -21.65
C ASP A 306 2.85 13.96 -22.02
N SER A 307 2.31 14.96 -21.31
CA SER A 307 2.60 16.38 -21.56
C SER A 307 3.82 16.92 -20.82
N THR A 308 4.32 16.19 -19.81
CA THR A 308 5.52 16.60 -19.05
C THR A 308 6.78 16.05 -19.74
N PRO A 309 7.68 16.92 -20.25
CA PRO A 309 8.90 16.47 -20.90
C PRO A 309 9.74 15.59 -19.97
N SER A 310 10.07 14.38 -20.42
CA SER A 310 10.99 13.50 -19.71
C SER A 310 12.44 13.98 -19.91
N PRO A 311 13.31 13.90 -18.89
CA PRO A 311 14.71 14.21 -19.08
C PRO A 311 15.35 13.18 -20.02
N LEU A 312 16.37 13.64 -20.77
CA LEU A 312 17.15 12.83 -21.72
C LEU A 312 18.16 11.94 -21.00
#